data_AF-A0A9E2BNJ6-F1
#
_entry.id   AF-A0A9E2BNJ6-F1
#
_cell.length_a   1.000
_cell.length_b   1.000
_cell.length_c   1.000
_cell.angle_alpha   90.00
_cell.angle_beta   90.00
_cell.angle_gamma   90.00
#
_symmetry.space_group_name_H-M   'P 1'
#
loop_
_entity.id
_entity.type
_entity.pdbx_description
1 polymer ?
#
loop_
_entity_poly.entity_id
_entity_poly.type
_entity_poly.pdbx_seq_one_letter_code
_entity_poly.pdbx_strand_id
1 'polypeptide(L)'
;MPRKVRDYVKERKYDSKPEVMERRRKRKAARYQLEKEGLVKRGDGKHVDHKVPLSKGGSTKRNNLRVIDAKKNVSYARNKKGGIK
;
A
#
# COMPACT_ATOMS: atom_id res chain seq x y z
N MET A 1 9.07 -25.43 -9.52
CA MET A 1 8.20 -25.38 -8.32
C MET A 1 6.76 -25.18 -8.79
N PRO A 2 5.84 -26.14 -8.59
CA PRO A 2 4.43 -25.93 -8.91
C PRO A 2 3.91 -24.75 -8.08
N ARG A 3 3.24 -23.81 -8.75
CA ARG A 3 2.70 -22.60 -8.12
C ARG A 3 1.57 -23.04 -7.18
N LYS A 4 1.73 -22.88 -5.86
CA LYS A 4 0.69 -23.20 -4.88
C LYS A 4 -0.63 -22.54 -5.30
N VAL A 5 -1.69 -23.34 -5.46
CA VAL A 5 -3.02 -22.83 -5.82
C VAL A 5 -3.47 -21.82 -4.77
N ARG A 6 -3.95 -20.65 -5.22
CA ARG A 6 -4.36 -19.57 -4.33
C ARG A 6 -5.65 -19.97 -3.60
N ASP A 7 -5.60 -19.94 -2.26
CA ASP A 7 -6.75 -20.23 -1.41
C ASP A 7 -7.55 -18.95 -1.14
N TYR A 8 -8.60 -18.73 -1.95
CA TYR A 8 -9.47 -17.56 -1.86
C TYR A 8 -10.29 -17.51 -0.56
N VAL A 9 -10.59 -18.65 0.06
CA VAL A 9 -11.36 -18.70 1.32
C VAL A 9 -10.52 -18.13 2.45
N LYS A 10 -9.25 -18.55 2.53
CA LYS A 10 -8.30 -18.05 3.52
C LYS A 10 -8.00 -16.55 3.34
N GLU A 11 -7.81 -16.10 2.11
CA GLU A 11 -7.58 -14.67 1.81
C GLU A 11 -8.78 -13.81 2.22
N ARG A 12 -10.01 -14.25 1.87
CA ARG A 12 -11.23 -13.52 2.25
C ARG A 12 -11.38 -13.38 3.77
N LYS A 13 -11.08 -14.42 4.55
CA LYS A 13 -11.13 -14.38 6.02
C LYS A 13 -10.14 -13.38 6.63
N TYR A 14 -8.98 -13.19 5.99
CA TYR A 14 -8.03 -12.16 6.41
C TYR A 14 -8.52 -10.76 6.04
N ASP A 15 -9.01 -10.59 4.82
CA ASP A 15 -9.48 -9.31 4.31
C ASP A 15 -10.75 -8.80 5.02
N SER A 16 -11.57 -9.71 5.56
CA SER A 16 -12.76 -9.38 6.35
C SER A 16 -12.45 -8.98 7.79
N LYS A 17 -11.20 -9.03 8.24
CA LYS A 17 -10.82 -8.54 9.59
C LYS A 17 -11.01 -7.02 9.67
N PRO A 18 -11.63 -6.49 10.74
CA PRO A 18 -11.92 -5.07 10.86
C PRO A 18 -10.65 -4.21 10.76
N GLU A 19 -9.56 -4.62 11.39
CA GLU A 19 -8.27 -3.92 11.30
C GLU A 19 -7.73 -3.84 9.86
N VAL A 20 -7.88 -4.91 9.08
CA VAL A 20 -7.43 -4.96 7.68
C VAL A 20 -8.29 -4.05 6.82
N MET A 21 -9.61 -4.08 7.03
CA MET A 21 -10.57 -3.19 6.37
C MET A 21 -10.29 -1.73 6.69
N GLU A 22 -10.06 -1.37 7.95
CA GLU A 22 -9.72 0.00 8.37
C GLU A 22 -8.42 0.47 7.75
N ARG A 23 -7.36 -0.36 7.79
CA ARG A 23 -6.08 -0.04 7.16
C ARG A 23 -6.21 0.11 5.64
N ARG A 24 -7.13 -0.63 5.00
CA ARG A 24 -7.43 -0.50 3.58
C ARG A 24 -8.20 0.80 3.30
N ARG A 25 -9.19 1.15 4.12
CA ARG A 25 -9.96 2.39 4.04
C ARG A 25 -9.03 3.61 4.16
N LYS A 26 -8.14 3.62 5.16
CA LYS A 26 -7.12 4.67 5.36
C LYS A 26 -6.24 4.87 4.12
N ARG A 27 -5.73 3.79 3.53
CA ARG A 27 -4.93 3.85 2.30
C ARG A 27 -5.72 4.35 1.09
N LYS A 28 -6.97 3.91 0.93
CA LYS A 28 -7.86 4.40 -0.15
C LYS A 28 -8.18 5.88 0.00
N ALA A 29 -8.48 6.35 1.21
CA ALA A 29 -8.74 7.76 1.51
C ALA A 29 -7.54 8.64 1.17
N ALA A 30 -6.33 8.23 1.56
CA ALA A 30 -5.10 8.91 1.22
C ALA A 30 -4.88 9.02 -0.29
N ARG A 31 -5.15 7.93 -1.03
CA ARG A 31 -5.05 7.94 -2.50
C ARG A 31 -6.09 8.86 -3.14
N TYR A 32 -7.34 8.78 -2.69
CA TYR A 32 -8.43 9.60 -3.19
C TYR A 32 -8.17 11.10 -3.01
N GLN A 33 -7.62 11.50 -1.87
CA GLN A 33 -7.23 12.89 -1.63
C GLN A 33 -6.24 13.40 -2.68
N LEU A 34 -5.21 12.62 -3.00
CA LEU A 34 -4.19 13.01 -3.98
C LEU A 34 -4.66 12.87 -5.43
N GLU A 35 -5.60 11.96 -5.71
CA GLU A 35 -6.29 11.88 -6.99
C GLU A 35 -7.17 13.12 -7.21
N LYS A 36 -7.88 13.59 -6.17
CA LYS A 36 -8.68 14.82 -6.23
C LYS A 36 -7.83 16.08 -6.42
N GLU A 37 -6.61 16.10 -5.87
CA GLU A 37 -5.62 17.16 -6.10
C GLU A 37 -4.94 17.05 -7.49
N GLY A 38 -5.23 16.02 -8.29
CA GLY A 38 -4.67 15.83 -9.64
C GLY A 38 -3.21 15.35 -9.67
N LEU A 39 -2.64 15.00 -8.52
CA LEU A 39 -1.24 14.59 -8.40
C LEU A 39 -1.00 13.15 -8.83
N VAL A 40 -2.05 12.33 -8.74
CA VAL A 40 -2.05 10.93 -9.12
C VAL A 40 -3.29 10.65 -9.97
N LYS A 41 -3.17 9.81 -10.98
CA LYS A 41 -4.28 9.31 -11.80
C LYS A 41 -4.13 7.81 -12.02
N ARG A 42 -5.18 7.16 -12.49
CA ARG A 42 -5.09 5.75 -12.90
C ARG A 42 -4.16 5.66 -14.12
N GLY A 43 -3.11 4.85 -14.03
CA GLY A 43 -2.20 4.59 -15.16
C GLY A 43 -1.04 5.58 -15.34
N ASP A 44 -0.81 6.52 -14.42
CA ASP A 44 0.36 7.42 -14.46
C ASP A 44 1.67 6.80 -13.99
N GLY A 45 1.65 5.56 -13.52
CA GLY A 45 2.82 4.91 -12.94
C GLY A 45 3.27 5.53 -11.61
N LYS A 46 2.43 6.32 -10.94
CA LYS A 46 2.72 6.90 -9.62
C LYS A 46 2.00 6.16 -8.51
N HIS A 47 2.65 6.04 -7.36
CA HIS A 47 2.09 5.51 -6.13
C HIS A 47 2.02 6.58 -5.04
N VAL A 48 0.99 6.46 -4.21
CA VAL A 48 0.85 7.22 -2.96
C VAL A 48 1.46 6.41 -1.83
N ASP A 49 2.46 6.98 -1.18
CA ASP A 49 3.15 6.37 -0.05
C ASP A 49 3.02 7.24 1.20
N HIS A 50 3.11 6.61 2.38
CA HIS A 50 3.15 7.29 3.66
C HIS A 50 4.61 7.42 4.11
N LYS A 51 5.09 8.65 4.36
CA LYS A 51 6.46 8.90 4.84
C LYS A 51 6.75 8.11 6.12
N VAL A 52 5.82 8.17 7.07
CA VAL A 52 5.75 7.29 8.24
C VAL A 52 4.66 6.25 7.99
N PRO A 53 4.99 4.94 8.00
CA PRO A 53 4.01 3.88 7.82
C PRO A 53 2.88 3.94 8.84
N LEU A 54 1.64 3.61 8.43
CA LEU A 54 0.48 3.54 9.33
C LEU A 54 0.70 2.55 10.49
N SER A 55 1.50 1.49 10.30
CA SER A 55 1.85 0.52 11.34
C SER A 55 2.83 1.07 12.38
N LYS A 56 3.52 2.17 12.09
CA LYS A 56 4.47 2.85 12.98
C LYS A 56 3.91 4.16 13.55
N GLY A 57 2.58 4.31 13.58
CA GLY A 57 1.92 5.52 14.10
C GLY A 57 1.78 6.66 13.09
N GLY A 58 2.05 6.43 11.80
CA GLY A 58 1.83 7.42 10.74
C GLY A 58 0.35 7.79 10.57
N SER A 59 0.10 8.96 9.97
CA SER A 59 -1.26 9.47 9.70
C SER A 59 -1.60 9.43 8.21
N THR A 60 -2.88 9.51 7.86
CA THR A 60 -3.35 9.69 6.47
C THR A 60 -3.42 11.15 6.05
N LYS A 61 -2.88 12.06 6.86
CA LYS A 61 -2.90 13.51 6.59
C LYS A 61 -1.92 13.85 5.47
N ARG A 62 -2.23 14.93 4.75
CA ARG A 62 -1.49 15.36 3.56
C ARG A 62 0.02 15.53 3.77
N ASN A 63 0.43 15.96 4.98
CA ASN A 63 1.83 16.12 5.36
C ASN A 63 2.64 14.80 5.37
N ASN A 64 1.96 13.68 5.66
CA ASN A 64 2.55 12.34 5.68
C ASN A 64 2.43 11.61 4.34
N LEU A 65 1.66 12.14 3.39
CA LEU A 65 1.50 11.53 2.07
C LEU A 65 2.55 12.08 1.09
N ARG A 66 3.16 11.18 0.31
CA ARG A 66 4.06 11.53 -0.79
C ARG A 66 3.67 10.77 -2.05
N VAL A 67 3.90 11.41 -3.19
CA VAL A 67 3.77 10.78 -4.50
C VAL A 67 5.14 10.36 -4.95
N ILE A 68 5.31 9.08 -5.25
CA ILE A 68 6.56 8.49 -5.71
C ILE A 68 6.31 7.62 -6.93
N ASP A 69 7.32 7.43 -7.77
CA ASP A 69 7.22 6.51 -8.89
C ASP A 69 6.92 5.10 -8.39
N ALA A 70 6.01 4.39 -9.07
CA ALA A 70 5.63 3.03 -8.70
C ALA A 70 6.86 2.14 -8.62
N LYS A 71 7.78 2.25 -9.59
CA LYS A 71 9.06 1.52 -9.63
C LYS A 71 9.83 1.66 -8.33
N LYS A 72 10.04 2.91 -7.85
CA LYS A 72 10.75 3.20 -6.61
C LYS A 72 10.04 2.65 -5.37
N ASN A 73 8.70 2.66 -5.37
CA ASN A 73 7.91 2.12 -4.25
C ASN A 73 7.95 0.58 -4.20
N VAL A 74 7.95 -0.10 -5.35
CA VAL A 74 7.95 -1.56 -5.39
C VAL A 74 9.36 -2.16 -5.29
N SER A 75 10.39 -1.41 -5.67
CA SER A 75 11.78 -1.85 -5.60
C SER A 75 12.43 -1.38 -4.29
N TYR A 76 12.43 -2.24 -3.30
CA TYR A 76 13.27 -2.10 -2.11
C TYR A 76 14.29 -3.24 -2.08
N ALA A 77 15.51 -2.94 -1.62
CA ALA A 77 16.53 -3.95 -1.43
C ALA A 77 15.97 -5.04 -0.51
N ARG A 78 16.16 -6.30 -0.90
CA ARG A 78 15.77 -7.45 -0.10
C ARG A 78 17.02 -8.21 0.33
N ASN A 79 16.99 -8.76 1.53
CA ASN A 79 18.00 -9.70 1.97
C ASN A 79 17.83 -11.05 1.25
N LYS A 80 18.81 -11.95 1.36
CA LYS A 80 18.80 -13.29 0.73
C LYS A 80 17.58 -14.14 1.16
N LYS A 81 16.96 -13.83 2.30
CA LYS A 81 15.75 -14.50 2.83
C LYS A 81 14.44 -13.85 2.38
N GLY A 82 14.50 -12.85 1.49
CA GLY A 82 13.32 -12.15 0.95
C GLY A 82 12.72 -11.10 1.88
N GLY A 83 13.32 -10.85 3.05
CA GLY A 83 12.97 -9.73 3.92
C GLY A 83 13.48 -8.41 3.35
N ILE A 84 12.86 -7.30 3.74
CA ILE A 84 13.37 -5.96 3.43
C ILE A 84 14.77 -5.83 4.05
N LYS A 85 15.74 -5.37 3.25
CA LYS A 85 17.12 -5.10 3.72
C LYS A 85 17.16 -3.82 4.54
#